data_AF-A0AA38UM63-F1
#
_entry.id   AF-A0AA38UM63-F1
#
_cell.length_a   1.000
_cell.length_b   1.000
_cell.length_c   1.000
_cell.angle_alpha   90.00
_cell.angle_beta   90.00
_cell.angle_gamma   90.00
#
_symmetry.space_group_name_H-M   'P 1'
#
loop_
_entity.id
_entity.type
_entity.pdbx_description
1 polymer ?
#
loop_
_entity_poly.entity_id
_entity_poly.type
_entity_poly.pdbx_seq_one_letter_code
_entity_poly.pdbx_strand_id
1 'polypeptide(L)'
;MALQSDSQGQLVPSTSESTALVQKPIPYWMVHLYFLALQVDLPLIKILGTPCDLEGNDLPPDSTPVSIDNRDCTSYTPFKNDIEFQLAEFLYQKVAMSGGNIDILSTLIAQFLGPERGLNNPWANHKELYSLIDEIHQGDVPWESFTVKYNGELPEDHSSVPAWKLQEYQVWFRDPVKVLEQMLANPSFKNEIDVTPKRLFNNGKRLYRDVMTGNWAWFQCDEIAKDENTHGAMFVPVILGSDKTTVSVATGQNEYYPLYISLGNIHSTVHRAHRNTVAILGFLCIPKTSQDHSGSAEFRKFRRQLFHSSLEHILSSLQPHMTSPRITLCPDGHYRRVIYGLGPYIADYPEQALLTCIVQNWCPRCTAPPDNLDSHSGRRSHKHTDTLSEGCTLKELWDDYGIVADLWVRLVNSA
;
A
#
# COMPACT_ATOMS: atom_id res chain seq x y z
N MET A 1 18.19 49.15 -39.36
CA MET A 1 19.19 50.23 -39.39
C MET A 1 20.47 49.64 -38.79
N ALA A 2 21.27 48.98 -39.63
CA ALA A 2 22.66 49.34 -40.01
C ALA A 2 23.70 49.01 -38.90
N LEU A 3 24.46 47.90 -39.00
CA LEU A 3 25.83 47.70 -39.58
C LEU A 3 26.97 48.13 -38.62
N GLN A 4 27.77 47.17 -38.09
CA GLN A 4 29.19 46.81 -38.42
C GLN A 4 30.26 47.81 -37.87
N SER A 5 31.49 47.47 -37.42
CA SER A 5 32.41 46.32 -37.62
C SER A 5 33.58 46.29 -36.61
N ASP A 6 34.22 45.11 -36.52
CA ASP A 6 35.45 44.69 -35.80
C ASP A 6 36.78 45.38 -36.17
N SER A 7 37.82 45.23 -35.32
CA SER A 7 39.08 44.52 -35.64
C SER A 7 40.10 44.46 -34.47
N GLN A 8 40.31 43.23 -33.94
CA GLN A 8 41.57 42.48 -33.72
C GLN A 8 42.84 43.25 -33.25
N GLY A 9 43.66 42.81 -32.28
CA GLY A 9 43.73 41.56 -31.54
C GLY A 9 45.08 41.39 -30.79
N GLN A 10 45.03 40.55 -29.75
CA GLN A 10 46.08 39.79 -29.05
C GLN A 10 47.00 40.45 -27.97
N LEU A 11 46.95 39.82 -26.79
CA LEU A 11 47.77 39.99 -25.59
C LEU A 11 48.14 38.59 -25.05
N VAL A 12 49.43 38.32 -24.77
CA VAL A 12 49.97 37.46 -23.67
C VAL A 12 51.53 37.67 -23.58
N PRO A 13 52.26 37.27 -22.50
CA PRO A 13 52.45 37.96 -21.22
C PRO A 13 53.95 38.20 -20.83
N SER A 14 54.18 39.04 -19.81
CA SER A 14 55.48 39.15 -19.10
C SER A 14 55.43 38.51 -17.71
N THR A 15 56.41 37.67 -17.42
CA THR A 15 56.68 36.97 -16.16
C THR A 15 57.46 37.84 -15.16
N SER A 16 57.15 37.72 -13.86
CA SER A 16 58.14 37.86 -12.78
C SER A 16 57.69 37.14 -11.49
N GLU A 17 58.35 36.01 -11.25
CA GLU A 17 58.75 35.34 -10.00
C GLU A 17 58.01 35.63 -8.67
N SER A 18 57.54 34.55 -8.04
CA SER A 18 57.65 34.41 -6.58
C SER A 18 58.01 32.96 -6.20
N THR A 19 58.90 32.88 -5.22
CA THR A 19 59.64 31.77 -4.63
C THR A 19 58.88 30.47 -4.38
N ALA A 20 59.52 29.36 -4.77
CA ALA A 20 59.08 27.98 -4.56
C ALA A 20 59.14 27.54 -3.08
N LEU A 21 58.00 27.12 -2.54
CA LEU A 21 57.91 26.22 -1.39
C LEU A 21 57.79 24.79 -1.92
N VAL A 22 58.84 24.00 -1.75
CA VAL A 22 58.88 22.58 -2.11
C VAL A 22 57.88 21.82 -1.22
N GLN A 23 56.72 21.50 -1.80
CA GLN A 23 55.68 20.69 -1.17
C GLN A 23 56.16 19.23 -1.15
N LYS A 24 56.62 18.74 0.01
CA LYS A 24 56.95 17.33 0.20
C LYS A 24 55.68 16.49 -0.06
N PRO A 25 55.76 15.35 -0.77
CA PRO A 25 54.61 14.49 -0.98
C PRO A 25 54.11 13.97 0.37
N ILE A 26 52.81 14.14 0.60
CA ILE A 26 52.11 13.59 1.77
C ILE A 26 52.28 12.06 1.71
N PRO A 27 52.78 11.40 2.77
CA PRO A 27 52.92 9.96 2.77
C PRO A 27 51.58 9.26 2.49
N TYR A 28 51.58 8.20 1.68
CA TYR A 28 50.39 7.44 1.30
C TYR A 28 49.53 6.96 2.49
N TRP A 29 50.14 6.80 3.67
CA TRP A 29 49.44 6.46 4.92
C TRP A 29 48.73 7.64 5.58
N MET A 30 49.18 8.89 5.38
CA MET A 30 48.48 10.09 5.81
C MET A 30 47.23 10.35 4.95
N VAL A 31 47.23 9.95 3.68
CA VAL A 31 46.03 9.96 2.82
C VAL A 31 45.00 8.94 3.31
N HIS A 32 45.43 7.78 3.81
CA HIS A 32 44.54 6.79 4.44
C HIS A 32 43.95 7.30 5.77
N LEU A 33 44.73 8.00 6.60
CA LEU A 33 44.18 8.60 7.83
C LEU A 33 43.26 9.79 7.56
N TYR A 34 43.52 10.60 6.52
CA TYR A 34 42.60 11.66 6.10
C TYR A 34 41.31 11.11 5.46
N PHE A 35 41.36 9.94 4.80
CA PHE A 35 40.16 9.25 4.32
C PHE A 35 39.38 8.55 5.44
N LEU A 36 40.03 8.16 6.54
CA LEU A 36 39.37 7.64 7.74
C LEU A 36 38.86 8.74 8.68
N ALA A 37 39.47 9.93 8.70
CA ALA A 37 39.12 11.05 9.58
C ALA A 37 38.22 12.11 8.92
N LEU A 38 38.02 12.05 7.60
CA LEU A 38 36.89 12.68 6.93
C LEU A 38 35.80 11.62 6.70
N GLN A 39 35.30 11.07 7.80
CA GLN A 39 33.88 10.79 7.92
C GLN A 39 33.17 12.13 7.73
N VAL A 40 32.97 12.46 6.45
CA VAL A 40 31.84 13.28 6.02
C VAL A 40 30.66 12.68 6.76
N ASP A 41 29.97 13.48 7.56
CA ASP A 41 28.60 13.23 8.01
C ASP A 41 27.70 13.09 6.77
N LEU A 42 27.94 12.05 5.97
CA LEU A 42 26.92 11.41 5.19
C LEU A 42 25.95 10.91 6.26
N PRO A 43 24.68 11.33 6.26
CA PRO A 43 23.73 10.74 7.19
C PRO A 43 23.79 9.24 6.98
N LEU A 44 24.39 8.53 7.93
CA LEU A 44 24.35 7.08 8.00
C LEU A 44 22.86 6.77 7.92
N ILE A 45 22.43 6.16 6.82
CA ILE A 45 21.04 5.75 6.66
C ILE A 45 20.81 4.80 7.83
N LYS A 46 20.01 5.22 8.81
CA LYS A 46 19.80 4.41 10.03
C LYS A 46 18.74 3.33 9.80
N ILE A 47 18.01 3.40 8.69
CA ILE A 47 16.97 2.46 8.25
C ILE A 47 17.56 1.56 7.15
N LEU A 48 18.34 0.57 7.56
CA LEU A 48 19.12 -0.31 6.67
C LEU A 48 18.42 -1.64 6.36
N GLY A 49 17.39 -2.01 7.12
CA GLY A 49 16.79 -3.34 7.04
C GLY A 49 17.77 -4.43 7.46
N THR A 50 18.41 -4.25 8.62
CA THR A 50 19.33 -5.23 9.22
C THR A 50 18.57 -6.52 9.55
N PRO A 51 19.08 -7.71 9.15
CA PRO A 51 18.51 -8.98 9.60
C PRO A 51 18.49 -9.10 11.13
N CYS A 52 17.42 -9.66 11.67
CA CYS A 52 17.26 -9.90 13.10
C CYS A 52 16.79 -11.33 13.39
N ASP A 53 16.90 -11.74 14.65
CA ASP A 53 16.24 -12.95 15.15
C ASP A 53 14.74 -12.71 15.42
N LEU A 54 14.04 -13.73 15.97
CA LEU A 54 12.62 -13.65 16.32
C LEU A 54 12.32 -12.72 17.49
N GLU A 55 13.33 -12.41 18.30
CA GLU A 55 13.24 -11.48 19.44
C GLU A 55 13.52 -10.03 19.00
N GLY A 56 13.99 -9.84 17.76
CA GLY A 56 14.31 -8.55 17.18
C GLY A 56 15.74 -8.08 17.43
N ASN A 57 16.65 -8.96 17.88
CA ASN A 57 18.06 -8.64 18.03
C ASN A 57 18.78 -8.73 16.68
N ASP A 58 19.72 -7.82 16.43
CA ASP A 58 20.50 -7.82 15.18
C ASP A 58 21.36 -9.08 15.04
N LEU A 59 21.29 -9.69 13.85
CA LEU A 59 22.15 -10.80 13.50
C LEU A 59 23.52 -10.28 13.01
N PRO A 60 24.61 -11.04 13.21
CA PRO A 60 25.89 -10.75 12.60
C PRO A 60 25.77 -10.60 11.08
N PRO A 61 26.61 -9.76 10.44
CA PRO A 61 26.74 -9.75 8.99
C PRO A 61 26.97 -11.16 8.44
N ASP A 62 26.43 -11.45 7.25
CA ASP A 62 26.54 -12.74 6.56
C ASP A 62 25.91 -13.96 7.28
N SER A 63 25.06 -13.72 8.28
CA SER A 63 24.25 -14.79 8.89
C SER A 63 23.45 -15.54 7.82
N THR A 64 23.35 -16.86 7.95
CA THR A 64 22.55 -17.66 7.01
C THR A 64 21.06 -17.35 7.20
N PRO A 65 20.26 -17.27 6.11
CA PRO A 65 18.81 -17.18 6.21
C PRO A 65 18.25 -18.30 7.06
N VAL A 66 17.12 -18.06 7.71
CA VAL A 66 16.38 -19.12 8.36
C VAL A 66 16.04 -20.14 7.27
N SER A 67 16.26 -21.43 7.56
CA SER A 67 15.67 -22.49 6.73
C SER A 67 14.18 -22.27 6.82
N ILE A 68 13.61 -21.60 5.81
CA ILE A 68 12.18 -21.66 5.57
C ILE A 68 11.95 -23.16 5.47
N ASP A 69 11.33 -23.75 6.51
CA ASP A 69 10.88 -25.14 6.44
C ASP A 69 10.28 -25.24 5.06
N ASN A 70 10.94 -25.99 4.17
CA ASN A 70 10.48 -26.12 2.80
C ASN A 70 9.05 -26.58 3.00
N ARG A 71 8.07 -25.68 2.81
CA ARG A 71 6.65 -26.02 2.90
C ARG A 71 6.58 -27.30 2.14
N ASP A 72 6.34 -28.41 2.83
CA ASP A 72 6.72 -29.72 2.33
C ASP A 72 6.14 -29.80 0.92
N CYS A 73 6.96 -29.67 -0.12
CA CYS A 73 6.47 -29.29 -1.46
C CYS A 73 5.65 -30.43 -2.08
N THR A 74 5.55 -31.53 -1.34
CA THR A 74 4.80 -32.76 -1.55
C THR A 74 3.53 -32.86 -0.70
N SER A 75 3.31 -31.94 0.23
CA SER A 75 2.13 -31.93 1.11
C SER A 75 0.96 -31.23 0.42
N TYR A 76 -0.01 -32.03 0.00
CA TYR A 76 -1.28 -31.56 -0.57
C TYR A 76 -2.36 -31.28 0.50
N THR A 77 -2.00 -31.27 1.79
CA THR A 77 -2.93 -31.00 2.90
C THR A 77 -3.75 -29.74 2.64
N PRO A 78 -5.09 -29.80 2.78
CA PRO A 78 -5.88 -30.87 3.42
C PRO A 78 -6.26 -32.04 2.51
N PHE A 79 -5.92 -32.01 1.23
CA PHE A 79 -6.17 -33.11 0.30
C PHE A 79 -5.21 -34.27 0.55
N LYS A 80 -5.66 -35.51 0.25
CA LYS A 80 -4.87 -36.72 0.51
C LYS A 80 -3.71 -36.88 -0.46
N ASN A 81 -3.83 -36.34 -1.68
CA ASN A 81 -2.83 -36.43 -2.74
C ASN A 81 -3.01 -35.35 -3.83
N ASP A 82 -2.09 -35.35 -4.78
CA ASP A 82 -2.03 -34.42 -5.92
C ASP A 82 -3.22 -34.51 -6.86
N ILE A 83 -3.74 -35.72 -7.10
CA ILE A 83 -4.88 -35.97 -7.98
C ILE A 83 -6.15 -35.36 -7.38
N GLU A 84 -6.35 -35.55 -6.08
CA GLU A 84 -7.48 -34.97 -5.35
C GLU A 84 -7.44 -33.44 -5.37
N PHE A 85 -6.26 -32.85 -5.15
CA PHE A 85 -6.06 -31.40 -5.30
C PHE A 85 -6.35 -30.91 -6.73
N GLN A 86 -5.80 -31.57 -7.76
CA GLN A 86 -6.02 -31.19 -9.16
C GLN A 86 -7.49 -31.32 -9.57
N LEU A 87 -8.20 -32.32 -9.07
CA LEU A 87 -9.63 -32.46 -9.29
C LEU A 87 -10.41 -31.33 -8.62
N ALA A 88 -10.04 -30.94 -7.40
CA ALA A 88 -10.63 -29.80 -6.71
C ALA A 88 -10.40 -28.50 -7.49
N GLU A 89 -9.16 -28.23 -7.91
CA GLU A 89 -8.80 -27.07 -8.74
C GLU A 89 -9.59 -27.04 -10.06
N PHE A 90 -9.70 -28.18 -10.73
CA PHE A 90 -10.45 -28.30 -11.97
C PHE A 90 -11.93 -27.97 -11.79
N LEU A 91 -12.59 -28.57 -10.78
CA LEU A 91 -14.01 -28.37 -10.54
C LEU A 91 -14.32 -26.96 -10.03
N TYR A 92 -13.51 -26.46 -9.09
CA TYR A 92 -13.75 -25.19 -8.41
C TYR A 92 -13.29 -23.99 -9.24
N GLN A 93 -12.06 -24.03 -9.78
CA GLN A 93 -11.44 -22.88 -10.44
C GLN A 93 -11.58 -22.92 -11.96
N LYS A 94 -11.31 -24.06 -12.61
CA LYS A 94 -11.27 -24.13 -14.08
C LYS A 94 -12.66 -24.19 -14.70
N VAL A 95 -13.53 -25.02 -14.14
CA VAL A 95 -14.90 -25.24 -14.63
C VAL A 95 -15.92 -24.39 -13.88
N ALA A 96 -15.59 -23.93 -12.66
CA ALA A 96 -16.51 -23.23 -11.76
C ALA A 96 -17.87 -23.96 -11.66
N MET A 97 -17.80 -25.28 -11.43
CA MET A 97 -18.96 -26.16 -11.43
C MET A 97 -19.92 -25.81 -10.28
N SER A 98 -21.23 -25.79 -10.55
CA SER A 98 -22.21 -25.53 -9.49
C SER A 98 -22.20 -26.65 -8.44
N GLY A 99 -22.52 -26.30 -7.18
CA GLY A 99 -22.54 -27.28 -6.07
C GLY A 99 -23.45 -28.50 -6.35
N GLY A 100 -24.61 -28.28 -6.96
CA GLY A 100 -25.50 -29.38 -7.35
C GLY A 100 -24.90 -30.30 -8.42
N ASN A 101 -24.13 -29.76 -9.37
CA ASN A 101 -23.43 -30.59 -10.35
C ASN A 101 -22.24 -31.34 -9.74
N ILE A 102 -21.56 -30.75 -8.74
CA ILE A 102 -20.51 -31.42 -7.97
C ILE A 102 -21.11 -32.61 -7.19
N ASP A 103 -22.31 -32.47 -6.61
CA ASP A 103 -23.00 -33.57 -5.92
C ASP A 103 -23.35 -34.73 -6.86
N ILE A 104 -23.85 -34.41 -8.05
CA ILE A 104 -24.13 -35.41 -9.09
C ILE A 104 -22.84 -36.12 -9.51
N LEU A 105 -21.78 -35.37 -9.78
CA LEU A 105 -20.48 -35.93 -10.17
C LEU A 105 -19.90 -36.83 -9.08
N SER A 106 -19.94 -36.40 -7.82
CA SER A 106 -19.52 -37.21 -6.67
C SER A 106 -20.29 -38.53 -6.60
N THR A 107 -21.61 -38.48 -6.79
CA THR A 107 -22.46 -39.68 -6.81
C THR A 107 -22.06 -40.63 -7.95
N LEU A 108 -21.79 -40.10 -9.15
CA LEU A 108 -21.36 -40.88 -10.30
C LEU A 108 -19.97 -41.50 -10.08
N ILE A 109 -19.03 -40.76 -9.50
CA ILE A 109 -17.70 -41.25 -9.15
C ILE A 109 -17.82 -42.39 -8.14
N ALA A 110 -18.63 -42.24 -7.10
CA ALA A 110 -18.85 -43.28 -6.10
C ALA A 110 -19.45 -44.57 -6.70
N GLN A 111 -20.42 -44.44 -7.62
CA GLN A 111 -21.01 -45.59 -8.32
C GLN A 111 -20.03 -46.26 -9.29
N PHE A 112 -19.19 -45.48 -9.97
CA PHE A 112 -18.22 -45.99 -10.94
C PHE A 112 -17.01 -46.67 -10.26
N LEU A 113 -16.57 -46.13 -9.11
CA LEU A 113 -15.43 -46.65 -8.36
C LEU A 113 -15.82 -47.87 -7.52
N GLY A 114 -16.95 -47.83 -6.82
CA GLY A 114 -17.53 -48.98 -6.09
C GLY A 114 -16.69 -49.57 -4.94
N PRO A 115 -17.31 -50.16 -3.90
CA PRO A 115 -16.58 -50.78 -2.77
C PRO A 115 -15.75 -52.00 -3.18
N GLU A 116 -16.05 -52.65 -4.30
CA GLU A 116 -15.33 -53.84 -4.79
C GLU A 116 -13.93 -53.54 -5.37
N ARG A 117 -13.63 -52.28 -5.72
CA ARG A 117 -12.33 -51.88 -6.27
C ARG A 117 -11.40 -51.21 -5.25
N GLY A 118 -11.84 -51.08 -4.00
CA GLY A 118 -11.02 -50.56 -2.89
C GLY A 118 -10.61 -49.09 -3.01
N LEU A 119 -11.26 -48.31 -3.89
CA LEU A 119 -10.97 -46.90 -4.10
C LEU A 119 -12.08 -46.03 -3.50
N ASN A 120 -11.70 -45.11 -2.60
CA ASN A 120 -12.63 -44.20 -1.95
C ASN A 120 -12.93 -42.99 -2.84
N ASN A 121 -14.16 -42.52 -2.79
CA ASN A 121 -14.56 -41.23 -3.36
C ASN A 121 -13.74 -40.10 -2.67
N PRO A 122 -13.20 -39.10 -3.41
CA PRO A 122 -12.43 -38.02 -2.79
C PRO A 122 -13.19 -37.28 -1.68
N TRP A 123 -14.42 -36.85 -1.99
CA TRP A 123 -15.36 -36.16 -1.11
C TRP A 123 -16.80 -36.60 -1.42
N ALA A 124 -17.68 -36.63 -0.43
CA ALA A 124 -19.06 -37.09 -0.57
C ALA A 124 -19.95 -36.10 -1.33
N ASN A 125 -19.71 -34.79 -1.19
CA ASN A 125 -20.54 -33.73 -1.78
C ASN A 125 -19.78 -32.40 -1.87
N HIS A 126 -20.40 -31.38 -2.46
CA HIS A 126 -19.80 -30.05 -2.60
C HIS A 126 -19.47 -29.39 -1.26
N LYS A 127 -20.20 -29.66 -0.18
CA LYS A 127 -19.92 -29.06 1.14
C LYS A 127 -18.60 -29.57 1.69
N GLU A 128 -18.33 -30.86 1.58
CA GLU A 128 -17.06 -31.44 2.01
C GLU A 128 -15.89 -30.93 1.16
N LEU A 129 -16.07 -30.83 -0.17
CA LEU A 129 -15.08 -30.18 -1.04
C LEU A 129 -14.83 -28.72 -0.62
N TYR A 130 -15.89 -27.94 -0.37
CA TYR A 130 -15.73 -26.53 0.04
C TYR A 130 -15.09 -26.42 1.42
N SER A 131 -15.44 -27.30 2.37
CA SER A 131 -14.75 -27.36 3.67
C SER A 131 -13.28 -27.70 3.53
N LEU A 132 -12.90 -28.64 2.66
CA LEU A 132 -11.49 -28.91 2.36
C LEU A 132 -10.79 -27.69 1.73
N ILE A 133 -11.46 -26.96 0.84
CA ILE A 133 -10.91 -25.72 0.27
C ILE A 133 -10.75 -24.66 1.36
N ASP A 134 -11.72 -24.50 2.25
CA ASP A 134 -11.68 -23.55 3.37
C ASP A 134 -10.63 -23.94 4.43
N GLU A 135 -10.30 -25.24 4.56
CA GLU A 135 -9.22 -25.78 5.40
C GLU A 135 -7.81 -25.58 4.80
N ILE A 136 -7.69 -25.03 3.59
CA ILE A 136 -6.39 -24.68 3.02
C ILE A 136 -5.80 -23.52 3.84
N HIS A 137 -4.93 -23.86 4.78
CA HIS A 137 -4.16 -22.90 5.57
C HIS A 137 -3.06 -22.23 4.72
N GLN A 138 -2.74 -22.81 3.57
CA GLN A 138 -1.76 -22.29 2.63
C GLN A 138 -2.40 -21.29 1.68
N GLY A 139 -2.24 -20.00 1.98
CA GLY A 139 -2.19 -19.00 0.91
C GLY A 139 -3.30 -17.96 0.85
N ASP A 140 -4.21 -17.86 1.83
CA ASP A 140 -5.07 -16.68 1.91
C ASP A 140 -5.33 -16.20 3.33
N VAL A 141 -5.16 -14.89 3.54
CA VAL A 141 -5.62 -14.20 4.75
C VAL A 141 -7.15 -14.27 4.79
N PRO A 142 -7.78 -14.68 5.91
CA PRO A 142 -9.22 -14.82 6.00
C PRO A 142 -9.93 -13.47 5.78
N TRP A 143 -11.13 -13.55 5.22
CA TRP A 143 -12.03 -12.41 5.12
C TRP A 143 -12.74 -12.16 6.44
N GLU A 144 -12.73 -10.90 6.86
CA GLU A 144 -13.42 -10.35 8.01
C GLU A 144 -14.48 -9.35 7.51
N SER A 145 -15.48 -9.05 8.35
CA SER A 145 -16.46 -8.02 8.02
C SER A 145 -16.87 -7.20 9.23
N PHE A 146 -17.28 -5.97 8.97
CA PHE A 146 -17.89 -5.09 9.95
C PHE A 146 -19.06 -4.34 9.31
N THR A 147 -19.92 -3.78 10.17
CA THR A 147 -21.11 -3.05 9.74
C THR A 147 -21.02 -1.60 10.16
N VAL A 148 -21.29 -0.69 9.22
CA VAL A 148 -21.38 0.75 9.44
C VAL A 148 -22.84 1.18 9.33
N LYS A 149 -23.26 2.12 10.18
CA LYS A 149 -24.62 2.69 10.17
C LYS A 149 -24.53 4.21 10.27
N TYR A 150 -25.55 4.89 9.77
CA TYR A 150 -25.71 6.31 10.02
C TYR A 150 -25.93 6.56 11.53
N ASN A 151 -25.23 7.53 12.09
CA ASN A 151 -25.21 7.83 13.53
C ASN A 151 -25.70 9.24 13.87
N GLY A 152 -26.25 9.98 12.91
CA GLY A 152 -26.82 11.30 13.17
C GLY A 152 -28.23 11.23 13.75
N GLU A 153 -28.76 12.38 14.17
CA GLU A 153 -30.11 12.48 14.73
C GLU A 153 -31.18 12.02 13.73
N LEU A 154 -32.12 11.24 14.23
CA LEU A 154 -33.29 10.77 13.49
C LEU A 154 -34.55 11.36 14.11
N PRO A 155 -35.52 11.84 13.31
CA PRO A 155 -36.85 12.18 13.79
C PRO A 155 -37.51 11.00 14.51
N GLU A 156 -38.35 11.27 15.50
CA GLU A 156 -39.15 10.25 16.19
C GLU A 156 -40.07 9.49 15.22
N ASP A 157 -40.56 10.18 14.18
CA ASP A 157 -41.32 9.57 13.09
C ASP A 157 -40.40 9.10 11.96
N HIS A 158 -40.18 7.78 11.92
CA HIS A 158 -39.36 7.13 10.90
C HIS A 158 -40.02 7.04 9.52
N SER A 159 -41.31 7.38 9.36
CA SER A 159 -42.02 7.26 8.07
C SER A 159 -41.49 8.19 6.97
N SER A 160 -40.87 9.30 7.36
CA SER A 160 -40.26 10.29 6.46
C SER A 160 -38.72 10.16 6.36
N VAL A 161 -38.13 9.21 7.11
CA VAL A 161 -36.68 9.04 7.15
C VAL A 161 -36.20 8.32 5.89
N PRO A 162 -35.24 8.89 5.14
CA PRO A 162 -34.69 8.22 3.98
C PRO A 162 -34.11 6.84 4.34
N ALA A 163 -34.40 5.82 3.53
CA ALA A 163 -34.00 4.44 3.80
C ALA A 163 -32.49 4.27 4.06
N TRP A 164 -31.65 5.08 3.41
CA TRP A 164 -30.20 5.06 3.58
C TRP A 164 -29.74 5.42 5.00
N LYS A 165 -30.53 6.16 5.78
CA LYS A 165 -30.23 6.47 7.19
C LYS A 165 -30.53 5.30 8.14
N LEU A 166 -31.43 4.40 7.73
CA LEU A 166 -31.83 3.23 8.52
C LEU A 166 -31.06 1.96 8.09
N GLN A 167 -30.42 2.00 6.92
CA GLN A 167 -29.72 0.88 6.33
C GLN A 167 -28.39 0.59 7.05
N GLU A 168 -28.08 -0.70 7.13
CA GLU A 168 -26.78 -1.22 7.54
C GLU A 168 -25.88 -1.45 6.33
N TYR A 169 -24.63 -1.00 6.42
CA TYR A 169 -23.64 -1.10 5.35
C TYR A 169 -22.53 -2.05 5.76
N GLN A 170 -22.56 -3.26 5.21
CA GLN A 170 -21.53 -4.26 5.46
C GLN A 170 -20.30 -4.02 4.59
N VAL A 171 -19.12 -4.06 5.20
CA VAL A 171 -17.81 -3.96 4.55
C VAL A 171 -17.06 -5.26 4.80
N TRP A 172 -16.48 -5.82 3.74
CA TRP A 172 -15.65 -7.03 3.80
C TRP A 172 -14.20 -6.67 3.56
N PHE A 173 -13.28 -7.20 4.36
CA PHE A 173 -11.86 -6.89 4.25
C PHE A 173 -10.99 -8.05 4.74
N ARG A 174 -9.69 -7.96 4.49
CA ARG A 174 -8.66 -8.83 5.05
C ARG A 174 -7.74 -7.98 5.92
N ASP A 175 -7.18 -8.56 6.98
CA ASP A 175 -6.21 -7.84 7.82
C ASP A 175 -5.00 -7.39 6.96
N PRO A 176 -4.76 -6.07 6.79
CA PRO A 176 -3.69 -5.58 5.93
C PRO A 176 -2.30 -6.03 6.39
N VAL A 177 -2.07 -6.19 7.70
CA VAL A 177 -0.77 -6.64 8.21
C VAL A 177 -0.51 -8.06 7.74
N LYS A 178 -1.46 -8.97 7.94
CA LYS A 178 -1.32 -10.37 7.50
C LYS A 178 -1.13 -10.46 5.98
N VAL A 179 -1.83 -9.62 5.20
CA VAL A 179 -1.69 -9.60 3.74
C VAL A 179 -0.29 -9.15 3.34
N LEU A 180 0.22 -8.08 3.94
CA LEU A 180 1.58 -7.58 3.67
C LEU A 180 2.66 -8.56 4.11
N GLU A 181 2.48 -9.23 5.25
CA GLU A 181 3.41 -10.27 5.74
C GLU A 181 3.42 -11.48 4.81
N GLN A 182 2.25 -11.92 4.31
CA GLN A 182 2.18 -12.98 3.31
C GLN A 182 2.90 -12.59 2.02
N MET A 183 2.78 -11.33 1.59
CA MET A 183 3.50 -10.82 0.41
C MET A 183 5.02 -10.76 0.66
N LEU A 184 5.46 -10.29 1.83
CA LEU A 184 6.88 -10.25 2.22
C LEU A 184 7.48 -11.64 2.41
N ALA A 185 6.70 -12.63 2.83
CA ALA A 185 7.15 -14.00 2.95
C ALA A 185 7.33 -14.72 1.60
N ASN A 186 6.98 -14.10 0.47
CA ASN A 186 7.06 -14.71 -0.86
C ASN A 186 8.51 -14.72 -1.40
N PRO A 187 9.16 -15.89 -1.52
CA PRO A 187 10.56 -15.96 -1.95
C PRO A 187 10.80 -15.52 -3.40
N SER A 188 9.75 -15.47 -4.23
CA SER A 188 9.86 -15.01 -5.62
C SER A 188 10.30 -13.54 -5.74
N PHE A 189 10.20 -12.75 -4.66
CA PHE A 189 10.63 -11.36 -4.61
C PHE A 189 12.06 -11.16 -4.09
N LYS A 190 12.81 -12.22 -3.74
CA LYS A 190 14.14 -12.15 -3.08
C LYS A 190 15.11 -11.13 -3.69
N ASN A 191 15.18 -11.06 -5.02
CA ASN A 191 16.12 -10.18 -5.73
C ASN A 191 15.45 -8.93 -6.30
N GLU A 192 14.17 -8.73 -6.02
CA GLU A 192 13.32 -7.70 -6.63
C GLU A 192 12.65 -6.83 -5.56
N ILE A 193 13.24 -6.77 -4.35
CA ILE A 193 12.81 -5.96 -3.23
C ILE A 193 13.95 -5.06 -2.75
N ASP A 194 13.65 -3.80 -2.44
CA ASP A 194 14.61 -2.88 -1.83
C ASP A 194 14.39 -2.81 -0.32
N VAL A 195 15.41 -3.11 0.46
CA VAL A 195 15.37 -3.02 1.94
C VAL A 195 15.58 -1.60 2.46
N THR A 196 16.14 -0.72 1.63
CA THR A 196 16.44 0.67 1.99
C THR A 196 16.26 1.59 0.76
N PRO A 197 15.89 2.87 0.94
CA PRO A 197 15.79 3.80 -0.18
C PRO A 197 17.12 3.95 -0.91
N LYS A 198 17.05 4.14 -2.23
CA LYS A 198 18.23 4.25 -3.10
C LYS A 198 18.18 5.51 -3.95
N ARG A 199 19.36 6.03 -4.35
CA ARG A 199 19.47 7.16 -5.28
C ARG A 199 20.19 6.69 -6.53
N LEU A 200 19.47 6.63 -7.64
CA LEU A 200 20.03 6.22 -8.93
C LEU A 200 20.46 7.44 -9.73
N PHE A 201 21.61 7.37 -10.37
CA PHE A 201 22.13 8.43 -11.24
C PHE A 201 22.56 7.86 -12.58
N ASN A 202 22.33 8.63 -13.66
CA ASN A 202 22.87 8.36 -14.98
C ASN A 202 23.43 9.65 -15.55
N ASN A 203 24.73 9.66 -15.87
CA ASN A 203 25.45 10.85 -16.34
C ASN A 203 25.24 12.08 -15.44
N GLY A 204 25.33 11.89 -14.12
CA GLY A 204 25.11 12.94 -13.12
C GLY A 204 23.66 13.38 -12.94
N LYS A 205 22.70 12.85 -13.71
CA LYS A 205 21.27 13.17 -13.58
C LYS A 205 20.58 12.14 -12.70
N ARG A 206 19.73 12.62 -11.78
CA ARG A 206 18.91 11.78 -10.91
C ARG A 206 17.89 10.98 -11.73
N LEU A 207 17.80 9.68 -11.47
CA LEU A 207 16.80 8.79 -12.03
C LEU A 207 15.79 8.36 -10.95
N TYR A 208 14.53 8.30 -11.36
CA TYR A 208 13.42 7.78 -10.58
C TYR A 208 12.80 6.62 -11.37
N ARG A 209 12.65 5.45 -10.75
CA ARG A 209 12.12 4.23 -11.37
C ARG A 209 10.95 3.64 -10.59
N ASP A 210 11.09 3.60 -9.27
CA ASP A 210 10.14 3.01 -8.32
C ASP A 210 10.01 3.91 -7.06
N VAL A 211 9.14 3.53 -6.13
CA VAL A 211 8.88 4.32 -4.91
C VAL A 211 10.16 4.52 -4.08
N MET A 212 11.01 3.50 -3.98
CA MET A 212 12.23 3.50 -3.17
C MET A 212 13.35 4.36 -3.76
N THR A 213 13.27 4.69 -5.06
CA THR A 213 14.11 5.73 -5.68
C THR A 213 13.61 7.16 -5.47
N GLY A 214 12.37 7.33 -5.02
CA GLY A 214 11.72 8.62 -4.82
C GLY A 214 12.22 9.36 -3.58
N ASN A 215 12.17 10.70 -3.60
CA ASN A 215 12.55 11.51 -2.44
C ASN A 215 11.64 11.26 -1.23
N TRP A 216 10.39 10.86 -1.45
CA TRP A 216 9.44 10.57 -0.37
C TRP A 216 9.93 9.43 0.53
N ALA A 217 10.42 8.32 -0.03
CA ALA A 217 10.93 7.19 0.77
C ALA A 217 12.14 7.60 1.63
N TRP A 218 13.00 8.49 1.11
CA TRP A 218 14.10 9.07 1.87
C TRP A 218 13.61 9.92 3.05
N PHE A 219 12.67 10.83 2.80
CA PHE A 219 12.10 11.65 3.88
C PHE A 219 11.40 10.81 4.95
N GLN A 220 10.72 9.73 4.56
CA GLN A 220 10.13 8.81 5.53
C GLN A 220 11.21 8.13 6.40
N CYS A 221 12.29 7.63 5.78
CA CYS A 221 13.39 7.03 6.54
C CYS A 221 14.10 8.03 7.45
N ASP A 222 14.27 9.28 7.01
CA ASP A 222 14.86 10.35 7.84
C ASP A 222 13.97 10.68 9.04
N GLU A 223 12.65 10.72 8.87
CA GLU A 223 11.70 10.94 9.96
C GLU A 223 11.66 9.75 10.95
N ILE A 224 11.61 8.52 10.43
CA ILE A 224 11.62 7.29 11.24
C ILE A 224 12.92 7.22 12.07
N ALA A 225 14.07 7.48 11.45
CA ALA A 225 15.39 7.44 12.08
C ALA A 225 15.59 8.42 13.26
N LYS A 226 14.66 9.35 13.49
CA LYS A 226 14.66 10.21 14.68
C LYS A 226 14.44 9.43 15.97
N ASP A 227 13.72 8.32 15.91
CA ASP A 227 13.58 7.39 17.03
C ASP A 227 14.69 6.34 16.98
N GLU A 228 15.52 6.29 18.03
CA GLU A 228 16.64 5.35 18.15
C GLU A 228 16.19 3.89 18.16
N ASN A 229 14.97 3.60 18.64
CA ASN A 229 14.43 2.24 18.67
C ASN A 229 14.12 1.68 17.26
N THR A 230 14.10 2.55 16.25
CA THR A 230 13.83 2.17 14.86
C THR A 230 15.09 1.93 14.05
N HIS A 231 16.28 2.13 14.64
CA HIS A 231 17.54 1.94 13.92
C HIS A 231 17.72 0.47 13.51
N GLY A 232 18.23 0.28 12.30
CA GLY A 232 18.31 -1.02 11.62
C GLY A 232 16.99 -1.51 11.04
N ALA A 233 15.85 -0.83 11.27
CA ALA A 233 14.57 -1.24 10.68
C ALA A 233 14.57 -1.16 9.15
N MET A 234 13.64 -1.87 8.52
CA MET A 234 13.28 -1.79 7.11
C MET A 234 11.99 -0.98 6.97
N PHE A 235 12.03 0.08 6.17
CA PHE A 235 10.82 0.81 5.80
C PHE A 235 10.10 0.11 4.64
N VAL A 236 8.81 -0.19 4.82
CA VAL A 236 7.95 -0.81 3.81
C VAL A 236 6.83 0.16 3.44
N PRO A 237 6.92 0.81 2.27
CA PRO A 237 5.80 1.59 1.75
C PRO A 237 4.61 0.68 1.44
N VAL A 238 3.42 1.08 1.85
CA VAL A 238 2.15 0.42 1.55
C VAL A 238 1.43 1.25 0.51
N ILE A 239 1.33 0.72 -0.71
CA ILE A 239 0.57 1.34 -1.78
C ILE A 239 -0.85 0.83 -1.71
N LEU A 240 -1.82 1.74 -1.64
CA LEU A 240 -3.23 1.43 -1.74
C LEU A 240 -3.73 1.85 -3.12
N GLY A 241 -4.84 1.27 -3.54
CA GLY A 241 -5.54 1.74 -4.71
C GLY A 241 -6.98 1.30 -4.68
N SER A 242 -7.80 1.98 -5.45
CA SER A 242 -9.18 1.58 -5.60
C SER A 242 -9.71 2.00 -6.94
N ASP A 243 -10.62 1.20 -7.46
CA ASP A 243 -11.26 1.43 -8.74
C ASP A 243 -12.74 1.15 -8.58
N LYS A 244 -13.59 2.11 -8.96
CA LYS A 244 -15.03 1.92 -8.89
C LYS A 244 -15.48 0.99 -10.01
N THR A 245 -15.54 -0.31 -9.73
CA THR A 245 -15.99 -1.31 -10.70
C THR A 245 -17.46 -1.70 -10.47
N THR A 246 -18.28 -1.69 -11.53
CA THR A 246 -19.64 -2.27 -11.47
C THR A 246 -19.55 -3.79 -11.67
N VAL A 247 -19.78 -4.57 -10.61
CA VAL A 247 -19.49 -6.03 -10.59
C VAL A 247 -20.64 -6.89 -11.14
N SER A 248 -21.90 -6.44 -11.18
CA SER A 248 -22.96 -7.18 -11.90
C SER A 248 -24.15 -6.30 -12.32
N VAL A 249 -24.69 -6.58 -13.51
CA VAL A 249 -25.95 -5.97 -14.03
C VAL A 249 -27.12 -6.95 -13.90
N ALA A 250 -26.86 -8.25 -13.69
CA ALA A 250 -27.85 -9.31 -13.91
C ALA A 250 -28.51 -9.91 -12.65
N THR A 251 -27.97 -9.75 -11.44
CA THR A 251 -28.45 -10.49 -10.24
C THR A 251 -28.67 -9.65 -8.99
N GLY A 252 -28.91 -8.35 -9.16
CA GLY A 252 -29.20 -7.44 -8.05
C GLY A 252 -28.12 -6.38 -7.90
N GLN A 253 -28.53 -5.19 -7.50
CA GLN A 253 -27.80 -3.93 -7.57
C GLN A 253 -26.61 -3.84 -6.59
N ASN A 254 -25.71 -4.81 -6.55
CA ASN A 254 -24.56 -4.79 -5.66
C ASN A 254 -23.33 -4.25 -6.42
N GLU A 255 -23.12 -2.94 -6.35
CA GLU A 255 -21.85 -2.31 -6.72
C GLU A 255 -20.90 -2.43 -5.52
N TYR A 256 -19.75 -3.06 -5.72
CA TYR A 256 -18.68 -3.09 -4.73
C TYR A 256 -17.49 -2.27 -5.23
N TYR A 257 -16.84 -1.60 -4.29
CA TYR A 257 -15.68 -0.76 -4.56
C TYR A 257 -14.43 -1.50 -4.05
N PRO A 258 -13.70 -2.25 -4.90
CA PRO A 258 -12.51 -2.98 -4.47
C PRO A 258 -11.42 -2.02 -4.01
N LEU A 259 -10.87 -2.33 -2.83
CA LEU A 259 -9.67 -1.74 -2.28
C LEU A 259 -8.51 -2.71 -2.51
N TYR A 260 -7.45 -2.24 -3.11
CA TYR A 260 -6.23 -2.97 -3.41
C TYR A 260 -5.10 -2.51 -2.48
N ILE A 261 -4.19 -3.43 -2.17
CA ILE A 261 -2.98 -3.19 -1.38
C ILE A 261 -1.77 -3.82 -2.07
N SER A 262 -0.61 -3.15 -1.98
CA SER A 262 0.66 -3.67 -2.47
C SER A 262 1.87 -3.11 -1.72
N LEU A 263 2.99 -3.81 -1.85
CA LEU A 263 4.29 -3.40 -1.31
C LEU A 263 4.96 -2.42 -2.29
N GLY A 264 5.29 -1.22 -1.83
CA GLY A 264 5.97 -0.22 -2.65
C GLY A 264 7.49 -0.38 -2.75
N ASN A 265 8.08 -1.28 -1.97
CA ASN A 265 9.50 -1.61 -2.07
C ASN A 265 9.81 -2.78 -3.03
N ILE A 266 8.80 -3.32 -3.73
CA ILE A 266 9.00 -4.26 -4.84
C ILE A 266 9.33 -3.48 -6.12
N HIS A 267 10.25 -4.01 -6.93
CA HIS A 267 10.64 -3.41 -8.20
C HIS A 267 9.45 -3.35 -9.16
N SER A 268 9.31 -2.26 -9.91
CA SER A 268 8.19 -2.03 -10.82
C SER A 268 8.03 -3.10 -11.92
N THR A 269 9.12 -3.80 -12.27
CA THR A 269 9.11 -4.89 -13.26
C THR A 269 8.29 -6.09 -12.80
N VAL A 270 8.17 -6.31 -11.49
CA VAL A 270 7.45 -7.44 -10.90
C VAL A 270 5.94 -7.23 -10.94
N HIS A 271 5.48 -5.99 -10.82
CA HIS A 271 4.05 -5.64 -10.90
C HIS A 271 3.40 -6.07 -12.22
N ARG A 272 4.20 -6.25 -13.29
CA ARG A 272 3.73 -6.71 -14.60
C ARG A 272 3.71 -8.23 -14.77
N ALA A 273 4.31 -8.97 -13.84
CA ALA A 273 4.55 -10.41 -13.94
C ALA A 273 3.50 -11.26 -13.20
N HIS A 274 2.41 -10.67 -12.69
CA HIS A 274 1.33 -11.36 -11.97
C HIS A 274 1.80 -12.25 -10.80
N ARG A 275 2.87 -11.87 -10.09
CA ARG A 275 3.45 -12.65 -8.97
C ARG A 275 2.82 -12.34 -7.60
N ASN A 276 1.51 -12.06 -7.55
CA ASN A 276 0.83 -11.59 -6.32
C ASN A 276 1.41 -10.30 -5.74
N THR A 277 1.83 -9.37 -6.60
CA THR A 277 2.33 -8.03 -6.21
C THR A 277 1.23 -7.06 -5.79
N VAL A 278 -0.03 -7.40 -6.06
CA VAL A 278 -1.23 -6.63 -5.67
C VAL A 278 -2.25 -7.62 -5.13
N ALA A 279 -2.85 -7.30 -3.99
CA ALA A 279 -3.89 -8.09 -3.35
C ALA A 279 -5.17 -7.24 -3.19
N ILE A 280 -6.34 -7.89 -3.24
CA ILE A 280 -7.61 -7.22 -2.87
C ILE A 280 -7.66 -7.18 -1.35
N LEU A 281 -7.59 -5.99 -0.76
CA LEU A 281 -7.68 -5.79 0.67
C LEU A 281 -9.13 -5.81 1.17
N GLY A 282 -10.06 -5.28 0.39
CA GLY A 282 -11.44 -5.15 0.84
C GLY A 282 -12.43 -4.78 -0.26
N PHE A 283 -13.70 -4.86 0.07
CA PHE A 283 -14.82 -4.38 -0.73
C PHE A 283 -15.54 -3.29 0.08
N LEU A 284 -15.31 -2.03 -0.30
CA LEU A 284 -15.98 -0.90 0.34
C LEU A 284 -17.44 -0.83 -0.13
N CYS A 285 -18.30 -0.41 0.80
CA CYS A 285 -19.72 -0.32 0.54
C CYS A 285 -20.06 0.95 -0.25
N ILE A 286 -20.91 0.83 -1.27
CA ILE A 286 -21.45 1.97 -2.02
C ILE A 286 -22.92 2.14 -1.63
N PRO A 287 -23.25 3.15 -0.80
CA PRO A 287 -24.62 3.34 -0.35
C PRO A 287 -25.46 3.83 -1.53
N LYS A 288 -26.65 3.26 -1.68
CA LYS A 288 -27.62 3.62 -2.71
C LYS A 288 -28.77 4.39 -2.08
N THR A 289 -29.38 5.27 -2.85
CA THR A 289 -30.52 6.08 -2.41
C THR A 289 -31.41 6.43 -3.59
N SER A 290 -32.63 6.89 -3.33
CA SER A 290 -33.54 7.37 -4.37
C SER A 290 -32.98 8.62 -5.06
N GLN A 291 -33.40 8.87 -6.30
CA GLN A 291 -32.92 10.01 -7.08
C GLN A 291 -33.10 11.34 -6.33
N ASP A 292 -34.19 11.47 -5.57
CA ASP A 292 -34.55 12.65 -4.78
C ASP A 292 -33.51 13.00 -3.69
N HIS A 293 -32.81 12.00 -3.14
CA HIS A 293 -31.81 12.20 -2.09
C HIS A 293 -30.37 12.15 -2.58
N SER A 294 -30.14 11.65 -3.81
CA SER A 294 -28.81 11.44 -4.39
C SER A 294 -27.94 12.70 -4.44
N GLY A 295 -28.57 13.87 -4.63
CA GLY A 295 -27.90 15.18 -4.67
C GLY A 295 -27.81 15.91 -3.33
N SER A 296 -28.46 15.39 -2.27
CA SER A 296 -28.50 16.08 -0.97
C SER A 296 -27.10 16.21 -0.37
N ALA A 297 -26.83 17.35 0.28
CA ALA A 297 -25.55 17.60 0.94
C ALA A 297 -25.28 16.57 2.04
N GLU A 298 -26.33 16.20 2.79
CA GLU A 298 -26.26 15.21 3.85
C GLU A 298 -25.89 13.81 3.35
N PHE A 299 -26.52 13.33 2.27
CA PHE A 299 -26.16 12.03 1.69
C PHE A 299 -24.74 12.03 1.10
N ARG A 300 -24.33 13.14 0.45
CA ARG A 300 -22.95 13.30 -0.04
C ARG A 300 -21.94 13.26 1.12
N LYS A 301 -22.25 13.89 2.25
CA LYS A 301 -21.45 13.83 3.47
C LYS A 301 -21.37 12.40 4.01
N PHE A 302 -22.50 11.73 4.17
CA PHE A 302 -22.56 10.35 4.65
C PHE A 302 -21.71 9.41 3.79
N ARG A 303 -21.79 9.52 2.45
CA ARG A 303 -20.97 8.73 1.52
C ARG A 303 -19.47 8.89 1.78
N ARG A 304 -19.03 10.12 2.02
CA ARG A 304 -17.62 10.41 2.32
C ARG A 304 -17.23 9.87 3.68
N GLN A 305 -18.07 10.05 4.71
CA GLN A 305 -17.83 9.51 6.05
C GLN A 305 -17.72 7.98 6.02
N LEU A 306 -18.67 7.30 5.38
CA LEU A 306 -18.66 5.84 5.22
C LEU A 306 -17.37 5.35 4.56
N PHE A 307 -16.91 6.04 3.52
CA PHE A 307 -15.65 5.70 2.85
C PHE A 307 -14.45 5.85 3.79
N HIS A 308 -14.29 7.01 4.45
CA HIS A 308 -13.16 7.30 5.33
C HIS A 308 -13.14 6.43 6.58
N SER A 309 -14.30 6.25 7.24
CA SER A 309 -14.41 5.39 8.43
C SER A 309 -14.12 3.92 8.09
N SER A 310 -14.47 3.48 6.87
CA SER A 310 -14.15 2.13 6.42
C SER A 310 -12.64 1.96 6.20
N LEU A 311 -11.99 2.93 5.56
CA LEU A 311 -10.52 2.90 5.40
C LEU A 311 -9.80 2.94 6.75
N GLU A 312 -10.24 3.80 7.67
CA GLU A 312 -9.69 3.89 9.02
C GLU A 312 -9.80 2.55 9.76
N HIS A 313 -10.99 1.92 9.73
CA HIS A 313 -11.19 0.63 10.37
C HIS A 313 -10.30 -0.46 9.76
N ILE A 314 -10.27 -0.58 8.43
CA ILE A 314 -9.47 -1.57 7.71
C ILE A 314 -7.98 -1.40 8.01
N LEU A 315 -7.48 -0.16 8.00
CA LEU A 315 -6.06 0.14 8.17
C LEU A 315 -5.63 0.22 9.65
N SER A 316 -6.56 0.10 10.59
CA SER A 316 -6.29 0.22 12.03
C SER A 316 -5.25 -0.78 12.53
N SER A 317 -5.22 -2.01 11.98
CA SER A 317 -4.23 -3.01 12.38
C SER A 317 -2.80 -2.63 11.96
N LEU A 318 -2.65 -1.78 10.95
CA LEU A 318 -1.35 -1.31 10.47
C LEU A 318 -0.79 -0.17 11.33
N GLN A 319 -1.65 0.63 11.95
CA GLN A 319 -1.29 1.86 12.67
C GLN A 319 -0.18 1.67 13.73
N PRO A 320 -0.22 0.65 14.62
CA PRO A 320 0.85 0.45 15.61
C PRO A 320 2.21 0.20 14.96
N HIS A 321 2.21 -0.39 13.77
CA HIS A 321 3.41 -0.79 13.03
C HIS A 321 3.96 0.30 12.11
N MET A 322 3.40 1.51 12.18
CA MET A 322 3.93 2.71 11.51
C MET A 322 4.96 3.45 12.36
N THR A 323 5.00 3.18 13.66
CA THR A 323 5.96 3.78 14.61
C THR A 323 6.76 2.72 15.36
N SER A 324 6.15 1.58 15.69
CA SER A 324 6.83 0.47 16.38
C SER A 324 7.16 -0.65 15.38
N PRO A 325 8.43 -1.08 15.26
CA PRO A 325 8.78 -2.13 14.32
C PRO A 325 8.09 -3.46 14.62
N ARG A 326 7.75 -4.20 13.56
CA ARG A 326 7.23 -5.56 13.61
C ARG A 326 8.24 -6.54 13.06
N ILE A 327 8.49 -7.66 13.74
CA ILE A 327 9.38 -8.70 13.22
C ILE A 327 8.68 -9.46 12.11
N THR A 328 9.18 -9.36 10.89
CA THR A 328 8.53 -9.92 9.70
C THR A 328 9.53 -10.68 8.83
N LEU A 329 9.13 -11.86 8.36
CA LEU A 329 9.89 -12.68 7.41
C LEU A 329 9.91 -12.02 6.04
N CYS A 330 11.10 -11.86 5.47
CA CYS A 330 11.32 -11.23 4.18
C CYS A 330 11.60 -12.26 3.07
N PRO A 331 11.55 -11.85 1.79
CA PRO A 331 11.68 -12.77 0.65
C PRO A 331 13.00 -13.53 0.58
N ASP A 332 14.04 -13.01 1.23
CA ASP A 332 15.37 -13.63 1.27
C ASP A 332 15.55 -14.68 2.37
N GLY A 333 14.53 -14.91 3.20
CA GLY A 333 14.54 -15.85 4.31
C GLY A 333 15.04 -15.27 5.63
N HIS A 334 15.29 -13.96 5.69
CA HIS A 334 15.64 -13.26 6.93
C HIS A 334 14.42 -12.60 7.57
N TYR A 335 14.38 -12.61 8.91
CA TYR A 335 13.50 -11.71 9.65
C TYR A 335 14.13 -10.32 9.70
N ARG A 336 13.28 -9.29 9.65
CA ARG A 336 13.67 -7.89 9.83
C ARG A 336 12.66 -7.18 10.71
N ARG A 337 13.14 -6.16 11.42
CA ARG A 337 12.30 -5.14 12.07
C ARG A 337 11.66 -4.27 10.98
N VAL A 338 10.38 -4.43 10.70
CA VAL A 338 9.64 -3.73 9.65
C VAL A 338 8.82 -2.58 10.22
N ILE A 339 8.96 -1.40 9.61
CA ILE A 339 8.05 -0.27 9.83
C ILE A 339 7.27 -0.06 8.53
N TYR A 340 5.95 -0.12 8.62
CA TYR A 340 5.08 0.14 7.49
C TYR A 340 4.79 1.63 7.35
N GLY A 341 4.62 2.14 6.14
CA GLY A 341 4.15 3.51 5.93
C GLY A 341 3.13 3.58 4.82
N LEU A 342 1.97 4.19 5.10
CA LEU A 342 0.98 4.48 4.06
C LEU A 342 1.61 5.39 3.01
N GLY A 343 1.76 4.83 1.81
CA GLY A 343 2.40 5.47 0.67
C GLY A 343 1.38 6.02 -0.32
N PRO A 344 1.72 6.02 -1.62
CA PRO A 344 0.83 6.48 -2.67
C PRO A 344 -0.51 5.71 -2.67
N TYR A 345 -1.58 6.46 -2.92
CA TYR A 345 -2.89 5.90 -3.23
C TYR A 345 -3.16 6.05 -4.74
N ILE A 346 -3.38 4.95 -5.43
CA ILE A 346 -3.66 4.92 -6.87
C ILE A 346 -5.17 5.06 -7.07
N ALA A 347 -5.57 6.18 -7.64
CA ALA A 347 -6.97 6.54 -7.88
C ALA A 347 -7.05 7.49 -9.08
N ASP A 348 -8.16 7.51 -9.80
CA ASP A 348 -8.52 8.55 -10.74
C ASP A 348 -9.03 9.81 -10.01
N TYR A 349 -9.41 10.84 -10.75
CA TYR A 349 -9.64 12.15 -10.17
C TYR A 349 -10.80 12.23 -9.17
N PRO A 350 -12.02 11.70 -9.44
CA PRO A 350 -13.12 11.79 -8.49
C PRO A 350 -12.79 11.08 -7.16
N GLU A 351 -12.04 9.98 -7.24
CA GLU A 351 -11.57 9.17 -6.13
C GLU A 351 -10.46 9.89 -5.35
N GLN A 352 -9.51 10.54 -6.04
CA GLN A 352 -8.56 11.45 -5.41
C GLN A 352 -9.28 12.59 -4.67
N ALA A 353 -10.36 13.14 -5.25
CA ALA A 353 -11.13 14.20 -4.62
C ALA A 353 -11.86 13.73 -3.35
N LEU A 354 -12.38 12.50 -3.37
CA LEU A 354 -12.97 11.82 -2.22
C LEU A 354 -11.92 11.58 -1.11
N LEU A 355 -10.78 11.00 -1.47
CA LEU A 355 -9.68 10.68 -0.56
C LEU A 355 -9.08 11.92 0.10
N THR A 356 -8.78 12.95 -0.68
CA THR A 356 -8.15 14.17 -0.17
C THR A 356 -9.13 15.17 0.42
N CYS A 357 -10.42 14.82 0.48
CA CYS A 357 -11.49 15.68 0.99
C CYS A 357 -11.52 17.05 0.32
N ILE A 358 -11.35 17.10 -1.01
CA ILE A 358 -11.45 18.35 -1.77
C ILE A 358 -12.82 18.49 -2.44
N VAL A 359 -13.13 19.74 -2.80
CA VAL A 359 -14.25 20.08 -3.67
C VAL A 359 -13.90 19.67 -5.10
N GLN A 360 -14.88 19.16 -5.84
CA GLN A 360 -14.68 18.74 -7.23
C GLN A 360 -14.19 19.93 -8.08
N ASN A 361 -13.36 19.64 -9.08
CA ASN A 361 -12.62 20.57 -9.95
C ASN A 361 -11.41 21.26 -9.32
N TRP A 362 -11.15 21.09 -8.02
CA TRP A 362 -9.91 21.55 -7.39
C TRP A 362 -8.76 20.56 -7.56
N CYS A 363 -7.52 21.02 -7.45
CA CYS A 363 -6.36 20.14 -7.48
C CYS A 363 -6.16 19.45 -6.11
N PRO A 364 -6.04 18.11 -6.04
CA PRO A 364 -5.81 17.38 -4.78
C PRO A 364 -4.38 17.55 -4.24
N ARG A 365 -3.46 18.09 -5.06
CA ARG A 365 -2.03 18.19 -4.74
C ARG A 365 -1.55 19.61 -4.45
N CYS A 366 -2.16 20.61 -5.09
CA CYS A 366 -1.73 22.00 -4.97
C CYS A 366 -2.90 22.93 -4.61
N THR A 367 -2.54 24.14 -4.24
CA THR A 367 -3.46 25.20 -3.80
C THR A 367 -3.93 26.09 -4.96
N ALA A 368 -3.68 25.68 -6.22
CA ALA A 368 -4.15 26.41 -7.38
C ALA A 368 -5.69 26.45 -7.39
N PRO A 369 -6.28 27.60 -7.77
CA PRO A 369 -7.72 27.72 -7.92
C PRO A 369 -8.20 26.92 -9.14
N PRO A 370 -9.47 26.47 -9.14
CA PRO A 370 -9.99 25.53 -10.13
C PRO A 370 -10.08 26.13 -11.54
N ASP A 371 -10.09 27.46 -11.65
CA ASP A 371 -10.10 28.22 -12.90
C ASP A 371 -8.71 28.57 -13.44
N ASN A 372 -7.63 28.33 -12.66
CA ASN A 372 -6.26 28.62 -13.07
C ASN A 372 -5.23 27.65 -12.44
N LEU A 373 -5.20 26.42 -12.95
CA LEU A 373 -4.31 25.36 -12.48
C LEU A 373 -2.82 25.63 -12.73
N ASP A 374 -2.48 26.49 -13.68
CA ASP A 374 -1.09 26.85 -14.02
C ASP A 374 -0.52 27.98 -13.13
N SER A 375 -1.33 28.53 -12.23
CA SER A 375 -0.88 29.56 -11.29
C SER A 375 0.22 29.06 -10.35
N HIS A 376 1.10 30.00 -9.95
CA HIS A 376 2.06 29.72 -8.88
C HIS A 376 1.33 29.38 -7.59
N SER A 377 1.36 28.11 -7.23
CA SER A 377 0.63 27.58 -6.09
C SER A 377 1.52 26.74 -5.19
N GLY A 378 1.22 26.76 -3.89
CA GLY A 378 1.82 25.88 -2.89
C GLY A 378 1.23 24.47 -2.95
N ARG A 379 1.76 23.56 -2.13
CA ARG A 379 1.24 22.19 -1.99
C ARG A 379 0.16 22.09 -0.92
N ARG A 380 -0.86 21.28 -1.17
CA ARG A 380 -1.75 20.82 -0.11
C ARG A 380 -0.99 19.83 0.78
N SER A 381 -1.16 19.97 2.09
CA SER A 381 -0.57 19.11 3.11
C SER A 381 -1.50 19.09 4.32
N HIS A 382 -1.36 18.10 5.21
CA HIS A 382 -2.11 18.07 6.47
C HIS A 382 -1.92 19.38 7.25
N LYS A 383 -0.67 19.83 7.40
CA LYS A 383 -0.35 21.12 8.05
C LYS A 383 -1.11 22.30 7.42
N HIS A 384 -1.20 22.37 6.09
CA HIS A 384 -1.95 23.42 5.42
C HIS A 384 -3.44 23.35 5.75
N THR A 385 -4.05 22.15 5.63
CA THR A 385 -5.47 21.97 5.92
C THR A 385 -5.80 22.20 7.39
N ASP A 386 -4.97 21.74 8.32
CA ASP A 386 -5.13 21.97 9.76
C ASP A 386 -5.07 23.45 10.09
N THR A 387 -4.08 24.17 9.55
CA THR A 387 -3.93 25.62 9.77
C THR A 387 -5.16 26.40 9.28
N LEU A 388 -5.69 26.05 8.11
CA LEU A 388 -6.90 26.68 7.59
C LEU A 388 -8.14 26.32 8.41
N SER A 389 -8.23 25.08 8.89
CA SER A 389 -9.39 24.61 9.67
C SER A 389 -9.50 25.29 11.03
N GLU A 390 -8.39 25.81 11.58
CA GLU A 390 -8.37 26.57 12.83
C GLU A 390 -8.80 28.04 12.65
N GLY A 391 -8.62 28.60 11.44
CA GLY A 391 -8.83 30.04 11.18
C GLY A 391 -9.99 30.39 10.25
N CYS A 392 -10.53 29.42 9.50
CA CYS A 392 -11.56 29.64 8.49
C CYS A 392 -12.88 28.92 8.86
N THR A 393 -13.99 29.53 8.46
CA THR A 393 -15.31 28.90 8.50
C THR A 393 -15.41 27.76 7.49
N LEU A 394 -16.35 26.83 7.69
CA LEU A 394 -16.61 25.75 6.71
C LEU A 394 -16.94 26.29 5.31
N LYS A 395 -17.57 27.46 5.24
CA LYS A 395 -17.89 28.11 3.97
C LYS A 395 -16.65 28.63 3.26
N GLU A 396 -15.76 29.34 3.96
CA GLU A 396 -14.48 29.81 3.40
C GLU A 396 -13.60 28.64 2.96
N LEU A 397 -13.53 27.58 3.78
CA LEU A 397 -12.80 26.35 3.42
C LEU A 397 -13.31 25.75 2.11
N TRP A 398 -14.63 25.71 1.93
CA TRP A 398 -15.26 25.18 0.72
C TRP A 398 -15.06 26.11 -0.48
N ASP A 399 -15.40 27.39 -0.35
CA ASP A 399 -15.47 28.35 -1.47
C ASP A 399 -14.07 28.81 -1.90
N ASP A 400 -13.19 29.16 -0.95
CA ASP A 400 -11.90 29.81 -1.24
C ASP A 400 -10.73 28.82 -1.32
N TYR A 401 -10.85 27.67 -0.65
CA TYR A 401 -9.77 26.68 -0.57
C TYR A 401 -10.14 25.31 -1.13
N GLY A 402 -11.39 25.08 -1.52
CA GLY A 402 -11.85 23.80 -2.06
C GLY A 402 -11.64 22.62 -1.10
N ILE A 403 -11.80 22.85 0.20
CA ILE A 403 -11.64 21.86 1.28
C ILE A 403 -13.01 21.49 1.85
N VAL A 404 -13.26 20.19 1.95
CA VAL A 404 -14.47 19.61 2.55
C VAL A 404 -14.18 19.24 4.00
N ALA A 405 -14.20 20.25 4.88
CA ALA A 405 -13.80 20.13 6.28
C ALA A 405 -14.93 19.61 7.21
N ASP A 406 -16.16 19.53 6.75
CA ASP A 406 -17.31 19.05 7.54
C ASP A 406 -17.26 17.54 7.83
N LEU A 407 -16.33 16.83 7.18
CA LEU A 407 -15.96 15.44 7.44
C LEU A 407 -14.97 15.32 8.61
N TRP A 408 -14.26 16.41 8.92
CA TRP A 408 -13.14 16.45 9.85
C TRP A 408 -13.55 17.01 11.21
N VAL A 409 -14.86 17.18 11.47
CA VAL A 409 -15.36 17.62 12.78
C VAL A 409 -14.84 16.60 13.79
N ARG A 410 -13.72 16.99 14.41
CA ARG A 410 -12.84 16.14 15.18
C ARG A 410 -13.71 15.45 16.22
N LEU A 411 -13.47 14.15 16.41
CA LEU A 411 -13.55 13.56 17.74
C LEU A 411 -12.67 14.45 18.63
N VAL A 412 -13.27 15.48 19.21
CA VAL A 412 -12.67 16.20 20.33
C VAL A 412 -12.60 15.13 21.40
N ASN A 413 -11.41 14.56 21.60
CA ASN A 413 -11.14 13.78 22.79
C ASN A 413 -11.48 14.69 23.97
N SER A 414 -12.66 14.49 24.56
CA SER A 414 -12.93 14.93 25.91
C SER A 414 -11.93 14.19 26.79
N ALA A 415 -11.05 14.96 27.41
CA ALA A 415 -10.01 14.50 28.33
C ALA A 415 -10.56 13.60 29.44
#